data_AF-A0A8T7BNE4-F1
#
_entry.id   AF-A0A8T7BNE4-F1
#
_cell.length_a   1.000
_cell.length_b   1.000
_cell.length_c   1.000
_cell.angle_alpha   90.00
_cell.angle_beta   90.00
_cell.angle_gamma   90.00
#
_symmetry.space_group_name_H-M   'P 1'
#
loop_
_entity.id
_entity.type
_entity.pdbx_description
1 polymer ?
#
loop_
_entity_poly.entity_id
_entity_poly.type
_entity_poly.pdbx_seq_one_letter_code
_entity_poly.pdbx_strand_id
1 'polypeptide(L)'
;MTTVTVIGESLPFTSDSIKEIEEKYTGQHFLLVLWEISCLPCHEEMALLGNMIELYPELNVVMVGTDHIDKDEELSKLLAKHKLANIDSWLFAEKNIEKLRYSIDPEWYGELPRNYFYDIDSGRVGHSGKLTEEILLEWLSLHNIL
;
A
#
# COMPACT_ATOMS: atom_id res chain seq x y z
N MET A 1 4.69 -14.02 -24.77
CA MET A 1 4.95 -14.48 -23.39
C MET A 1 3.89 -13.83 -22.53
N THR A 2 2.85 -14.58 -22.21
CA THR A 2 1.70 -14.06 -21.44
C THR A 2 2.08 -14.21 -19.98
N THR A 3 2.33 -13.10 -19.29
CA THR A 3 2.40 -13.11 -17.83
C THR A 3 1.01 -13.47 -17.32
N VAL A 4 0.87 -14.68 -16.80
CA VAL A 4 -0.29 -15.07 -16.01
C VAL A 4 -0.13 -14.32 -14.70
N THR A 5 -0.90 -13.25 -14.50
CA THR A 5 -1.05 -12.66 -13.17
C THR A 5 -1.88 -13.65 -12.36
N VAL A 6 -1.22 -14.37 -11.45
CA VAL A 6 -1.91 -15.21 -10.47
C VAL A 6 -2.64 -14.28 -9.52
N ILE A 7 -3.94 -14.51 -9.35
CA ILE A 7 -4.77 -13.73 -8.42
C ILE A 7 -4.20 -13.92 -7.01
N GLY A 8 -3.72 -12.84 -6.40
CA GLY A 8 -3.17 -12.83 -5.04
C GLY A 8 -1.64 -12.91 -4.93
N GLU A 9 -0.88 -12.81 -6.02
CA GLU A 9 0.59 -12.71 -6.01
C GLU A 9 1.03 -11.24 -6.09
N SER A 10 1.98 -10.83 -5.24
CA SER A 10 2.43 -9.43 -5.22
C SER A 10 3.43 -9.14 -6.34
N LEU A 11 3.39 -7.91 -6.87
CA LEU A 11 4.30 -7.45 -7.90
C LEU A 11 5.69 -7.10 -7.33
N PRO A 12 6.77 -7.24 -8.11
CA PRO A 12 8.09 -6.81 -7.68
C PRO A 12 8.18 -5.30 -7.58
N PHE A 13 8.47 -4.80 -6.38
CA PHE A 13 8.74 -3.40 -6.12
C PHE A 13 10.22 -3.09 -6.37
N THR A 14 10.48 -2.27 -7.37
CA THR A 14 11.79 -1.77 -7.78
C THR A 14 11.84 -0.26 -7.63
N SER A 15 12.98 0.35 -7.93
CA SER A 15 13.16 1.81 -7.83
C SER A 15 12.26 2.61 -8.78
N ASP A 16 11.68 1.96 -9.79
CA ASP A 16 10.76 2.59 -10.75
C ASP A 16 9.28 2.36 -10.39
N SER A 17 8.97 1.47 -9.45
CA SER A 17 7.59 1.01 -9.18
C SER A 17 6.67 2.11 -8.63
N ILE A 18 7.18 3.11 -7.92
CA ILE A 18 6.35 4.25 -7.48
C ILE A 18 5.80 5.03 -8.67
N LYS A 19 6.64 5.24 -9.69
CA LYS A 19 6.21 5.90 -10.92
C LYS A 19 5.14 5.07 -11.63
N GLU A 20 5.30 3.75 -11.66
CA GLU A 20 4.30 2.84 -12.25
C GLU A 20 2.96 2.88 -11.51
N ILE A 21 2.99 2.92 -10.16
CA ILE A 21 1.79 3.05 -9.33
C ILE A 21 1.10 4.40 -9.60
N GLU A 22 1.85 5.50 -9.56
CA GLU A 22 1.32 6.85 -9.79
C GLU A 22 0.73 7.01 -11.21
N GLU A 23 1.35 6.41 -12.23
CA GLU A 23 0.82 6.38 -13.59
C GLU A 23 -0.49 5.57 -13.67
N LYS A 24 -0.57 4.42 -12.99
CA LYS A 24 -1.78 3.58 -12.96
C LYS A 24 -2.98 4.29 -12.33
N TYR A 25 -2.73 5.05 -11.26
CA TYR A 25 -3.76 5.76 -10.50
C TYR A 25 -3.91 7.24 -10.91
N THR A 26 -3.36 7.65 -12.05
CA THR A 26 -3.51 9.02 -12.55
C THR A 26 -4.99 9.41 -12.65
N GLY A 27 -5.33 10.56 -12.06
CA GLY A 27 -6.70 11.06 -12.02
C GLY A 27 -7.61 10.37 -10.99
N GLN A 28 -7.05 9.61 -10.06
CA GLN A 28 -7.77 8.96 -8.96
C GLN A 28 -7.09 9.27 -7.62
N HIS A 29 -7.90 9.38 -6.57
CA HIS A 29 -7.41 9.34 -5.20
C HIS A 29 -7.03 7.90 -4.84
N PHE A 30 -5.93 7.70 -4.13
CA PHE A 30 -5.56 6.39 -3.60
C PHE A 30 -4.72 6.51 -2.33
N LEU A 31 -4.72 5.44 -1.53
CA LEU A 31 -3.91 5.30 -0.33
C LEU A 31 -2.80 4.28 -0.60
N LEU A 32 -1.55 4.69 -0.43
CA LEU A 32 -0.41 3.77 -0.42
C LEU A 32 -0.06 3.42 1.03
N VAL A 33 -0.03 2.13 1.35
CA VAL A 33 0.20 1.60 2.70
C VAL A 33 1.49 0.81 2.73
N LEU A 34 2.44 1.26 3.55
CA LEU A 34 3.69 0.54 3.79
C LEU A 34 3.53 -0.40 5.00
N TRP A 35 3.97 -1.64 4.83
CA TRP A 35 3.83 -2.66 5.86
C TRP A 35 4.98 -3.68 5.83
N GLU A 36 5.09 -4.45 6.90
CA GLU A 36 5.99 -5.61 6.98
C GLU A 36 5.37 -6.69 7.87
N ILE A 37 5.85 -7.92 7.73
CA ILE A 37 5.33 -9.06 8.49
C ILE A 37 5.57 -8.92 10.01
N SER A 38 6.69 -8.32 10.43
CA SER A 38 7.05 -8.13 11.84
C SER A 38 6.40 -6.93 12.52
N CYS A 39 5.66 -6.10 11.77
CA CYS A 39 5.02 -4.89 12.30
C CYS A 39 3.62 -5.20 12.83
N LEU A 40 3.50 -5.47 14.14
CA LEU A 40 2.19 -5.72 14.77
C LEU A 40 1.16 -4.59 14.53
N PRO A 41 1.51 -3.29 14.65
CA PRO A 41 0.54 -2.22 14.36
C PRO A 41 0.05 -2.22 12.90
N CYS A 42 0.88 -2.67 11.95
CA CYS A 42 0.50 -2.78 10.54
C CYS A 42 -0.59 -3.84 10.34
N HIS A 43 -0.58 -4.93 11.10
CA HIS A 43 -1.61 -5.99 10.98
C HIS A 43 -2.98 -5.49 11.47
N GLU A 44 -3.00 -4.65 12.50
CA GLU A 44 -4.23 -3.99 12.96
C GLU A 44 -4.77 -3.03 11.90
N GLU A 45 -3.89 -2.24 11.27
CA GLU A 45 -4.22 -1.36 10.15
C GLU A 45 -4.77 -2.13 8.93
N MET A 46 -4.15 -3.25 8.56
CA MET A 46 -4.62 -4.13 7.48
C MET A 46 -6.02 -4.68 7.76
N ALA A 47 -6.32 -5.05 9.00
CA ALA A 47 -7.66 -5.50 9.38
C ALA A 47 -8.72 -4.39 9.24
N LEU A 48 -8.37 -3.14 9.60
CA LEU A 48 -9.21 -1.97 9.37
C LEU A 48 -9.44 -1.75 7.87
N LEU A 49 -8.37 -1.71 7.07
CA LEU A 49 -8.44 -1.48 5.63
C LEU A 49 -9.30 -2.52 4.91
N GLY A 50 -9.15 -3.80 5.26
CA GLY A 50 -9.98 -4.87 4.70
C GLY A 50 -11.47 -4.67 4.92
N ASN A 51 -11.88 -4.12 6.07
CA ASN A 51 -13.28 -3.78 6.32
C ASN A 51 -13.70 -2.50 5.58
N MET A 52 -12.82 -1.50 5.51
CA MET A 52 -13.11 -0.23 4.84
C MET A 52 -13.31 -0.41 3.33
N ILE A 53 -12.51 -1.26 2.68
CA ILE A 53 -12.64 -1.55 1.24
C ILE A 53 -13.96 -2.28 0.93
N GLU A 54 -14.44 -3.15 1.83
CA GLU A 54 -15.76 -3.78 1.68
C GLU A 54 -16.91 -2.76 1.78
N LEU A 55 -16.77 -1.75 2.64
CA LEU A 55 -17.77 -0.70 2.84
C LEU A 55 -17.72 0.39 1.76
N TYR A 56 -16.52 0.70 1.26
CA TYR A 56 -16.25 1.77 0.32
C TYR A 56 -15.43 1.23 -0.86
N PRO A 57 -16.06 0.59 -1.87
CA PRO A 57 -15.33 0.00 -3.01
C PRO A 57 -14.57 1.00 -3.88
N GLU A 58 -14.88 2.30 -3.75
CA GLU A 58 -14.15 3.40 -4.41
C GLU A 58 -12.87 3.82 -3.66
N LEU A 59 -12.64 3.28 -2.45
CA LEU A 59 -11.38 3.43 -1.72
C LEU A 59 -10.29 2.60 -2.41
N ASN A 60 -9.50 3.27 -3.24
CA ASN A 60 -8.30 2.68 -3.84
C ASN A 60 -7.19 2.53 -2.79
N VAL A 61 -6.70 1.31 -2.59
CA VAL A 61 -5.58 1.02 -1.69
C VAL A 61 -4.51 0.23 -2.43
N VAL A 62 -3.26 0.65 -2.26
CA VAL A 62 -2.06 -0.03 -2.77
C VAL A 62 -1.22 -0.46 -1.57
N MET A 63 -0.97 -1.76 -1.45
CA MET A 63 -0.12 -2.32 -0.41
C MET A 63 1.32 -2.42 -0.92
N VAL A 64 2.28 -1.89 -0.16
CA VAL A 64 3.70 -2.03 -0.46
C VAL A 64 4.39 -2.64 0.75
N GLY A 65 4.71 -3.92 0.66
CA GLY A 65 5.43 -4.65 1.69
C GLY A 65 6.95 -4.40 1.58
N THR A 66 7.58 -4.07 2.70
CA THR A 66 9.03 -3.82 2.76
C THR A 66 9.84 -5.10 3.00
N ASP A 67 9.17 -6.22 3.28
CA ASP A 67 9.77 -7.55 3.20
C ASP A 67 10.19 -7.88 1.76
N HIS A 68 11.23 -8.70 1.64
CA HIS A 68 11.70 -9.15 0.33
C HIS A 68 10.70 -10.11 -0.33
N ILE A 69 10.51 -9.98 -1.64
CA ILE A 69 9.59 -10.78 -2.45
C ILE A 69 9.83 -12.30 -2.39
N ASP A 70 11.01 -12.76 -1.97
CA ASP A 70 11.28 -14.19 -1.74
C ASP A 70 10.34 -14.84 -0.70
N LYS A 71 9.62 -14.02 0.09
CA LYS A 71 8.60 -14.47 1.04
C LYS A 71 7.16 -14.34 0.52
N ASP A 72 6.95 -14.13 -0.78
CA ASP A 72 5.62 -13.81 -1.33
C ASP A 72 4.53 -14.80 -0.86
N GLU A 73 4.79 -16.11 -0.82
CA GLU A 73 3.77 -17.08 -0.36
C GLU A 73 3.25 -16.79 1.07
N GLU A 74 4.13 -16.40 1.98
CA GLU A 74 3.75 -16.06 3.36
C GLU A 74 3.01 -14.73 3.42
N LEU A 75 3.51 -13.73 2.69
CA LEU A 75 3.00 -12.37 2.66
C LEU A 75 1.62 -12.30 1.98
N SER A 76 1.42 -13.03 0.89
CA SER A 76 0.16 -13.18 0.18
C SER A 76 -0.91 -13.88 1.04
N LYS A 77 -0.53 -14.88 1.86
CA LYS A 77 -1.44 -15.48 2.87
C LYS A 77 -1.84 -14.46 3.94
N LEU A 78 -0.92 -13.60 4.36
CA LEU A 78 -1.21 -12.55 5.34
C LEU A 78 -2.18 -11.51 4.76
N LEU A 79 -1.96 -11.04 3.52
CA LEU A 79 -2.92 -10.17 2.82
C LEU A 79 -4.30 -10.82 2.71
N ALA A 80 -4.36 -12.09 2.31
CA ALA A 80 -5.62 -12.83 2.22
C ALA A 80 -6.35 -12.95 3.57
N LYS A 81 -5.62 -13.21 4.66
CA LYS A 81 -6.17 -13.24 6.03
C LYS A 81 -6.85 -11.92 6.40
N HIS A 82 -6.36 -10.80 5.87
CA HIS A 82 -6.91 -9.46 6.11
C HIS A 82 -7.87 -8.98 5.00
N LYS A 83 -8.32 -9.88 4.09
CA LYS A 83 -9.21 -9.56 2.96
C LYS A 83 -8.60 -8.61 1.92
N LEU A 84 -7.28 -8.56 1.83
CA LEU A 84 -6.51 -7.71 0.92
C LEU A 84 -5.89 -8.50 -0.25
N ALA A 85 -6.37 -9.72 -0.54
CA ALA A 85 -5.80 -10.56 -1.61
C ALA A 85 -6.04 -10.01 -3.02
N ASN A 86 -7.07 -9.18 -3.21
CA ASN A 86 -7.51 -8.71 -4.53
C ASN A 86 -7.19 -7.23 -4.80
N ILE A 87 -6.32 -6.63 -3.99
CA ILE A 87 -5.87 -5.25 -4.21
C ILE A 87 -4.46 -5.23 -4.77
N ASP A 88 -4.07 -4.09 -5.32
CA ASP A 88 -2.71 -3.88 -5.82
C ASP A 88 -1.71 -4.07 -4.67
N SER A 89 -0.83 -5.06 -4.82
CA SER A 89 0.19 -5.41 -3.84
C SER A 89 1.56 -5.49 -4.48
N TRP A 90 2.55 -4.94 -3.80
CA TRP A 90 3.95 -4.91 -4.24
C TRP A 90 4.87 -5.31 -3.09
N LEU A 91 5.98 -6.00 -3.39
CA LEU A 91 6.98 -6.42 -2.41
C LEU A 91 8.39 -6.05 -2.86
N PHE A 92 9.26 -5.62 -1.93
CA PHE A 92 10.63 -5.21 -2.26
C PHE A 92 11.39 -6.33 -3.00
N ALA A 93 11.91 -6.01 -4.19
CA ALA A 93 12.57 -6.98 -5.07
C ALA A 93 14.04 -6.64 -5.38
N GLU A 94 14.56 -5.51 -4.88
CA GLU A 94 15.97 -5.14 -4.99
C GLU A 94 16.71 -5.32 -3.66
N LYS A 95 18.00 -5.66 -3.73
CA LYS A 95 18.87 -5.80 -2.55
C LYS A 95 19.17 -4.47 -1.84
N ASN A 96 19.16 -3.36 -2.58
CA ASN A 96 19.47 -2.05 -2.02
C ASN A 96 18.20 -1.41 -1.45
N ILE A 97 17.86 -1.78 -0.21
CA ILE A 97 16.66 -1.34 0.49
C ILE A 97 16.63 0.19 0.64
N GLU A 98 17.76 0.83 0.91
CA GLU A 98 17.85 2.29 1.04
C GLU A 98 17.50 3.00 -0.28
N LYS A 99 17.88 2.43 -1.42
CA LYS A 99 17.48 2.94 -2.74
C LYS A 99 15.98 2.81 -2.96
N LEU A 100 15.38 1.67 -2.56
CA LEU A 100 13.92 1.48 -2.63
C LEU A 100 13.18 2.48 -1.74
N ARG A 101 13.63 2.67 -0.49
CA ARG A 101 13.07 3.67 0.43
C ARG A 101 13.17 5.08 -0.13
N TYR A 102 14.33 5.45 -0.64
CA TYR A 102 14.55 6.74 -1.28
C TYR A 102 13.63 6.96 -2.49
N SER A 103 13.38 5.91 -3.29
CA SER A 103 12.44 5.98 -4.42
C SER A 103 10.99 6.19 -3.97
N ILE A 104 10.64 5.72 -2.77
CA ILE A 104 9.34 5.97 -2.15
C ILE A 104 9.30 7.40 -1.65
N ASP A 105 10.17 7.77 -0.72
CA ASP A 105 10.20 9.09 -0.09
C ASP A 105 11.61 9.32 0.48
N PRO A 106 12.37 10.32 -0.02
CA PRO A 106 13.70 10.66 0.49
C PRO A 106 13.75 11.04 1.97
N GLU A 107 12.62 11.45 2.56
CA GLU A 107 12.50 11.82 3.97
C GLU A 107 12.01 10.67 4.86
N TRP A 108 11.67 9.52 4.26
CA TRP A 108 11.26 8.32 4.98
C TRP A 108 12.45 7.38 5.23
N TYR A 109 12.69 7.07 6.50
CA TYR A 109 13.85 6.25 6.90
C TYR A 109 13.49 4.79 7.21
N GLY A 110 12.25 4.39 6.92
CA GLY A 110 11.79 3.02 7.15
C GLY A 110 10.93 2.85 8.39
N GLU A 111 10.43 3.93 9.02
CA GLU A 111 9.48 3.77 10.11
C GLU A 111 8.16 3.19 9.60
N LEU A 112 7.54 2.33 10.41
CA LEU A 112 6.26 1.69 10.13
C LEU A 112 5.34 1.77 11.36
N PRO A 113 4.01 1.85 11.17
CA PRO A 113 3.31 2.01 9.89
C PRO A 113 3.58 3.39 9.25
N ARG A 114 3.61 3.42 7.91
CA ARG A 114 3.74 4.64 7.11
C ARG A 114 2.78 4.56 5.94
N ASN A 115 2.08 5.66 5.70
CA ASN A 115 1.01 5.75 4.73
C ASN A 115 1.16 7.01 3.90
N TYR A 116 0.72 6.99 2.63
CA TYR A 116 0.68 8.16 1.78
C TYR A 116 -0.71 8.31 1.17
N PHE A 117 -1.36 9.42 1.49
CA PHE A 117 -2.61 9.83 0.88
C PHE A 117 -2.30 10.55 -0.43
N TYR A 118 -2.68 9.97 -1.55
CA TYR A 118 -2.54 10.57 -2.86
C TYR A 118 -3.83 11.27 -3.28
N ASP A 119 -3.67 12.51 -3.71
CA ASP A 119 -4.73 13.41 -4.15
C ASP A 119 -4.44 13.86 -5.59
N ILE A 120 -5.50 13.97 -6.38
CA ILE A 120 -5.47 14.44 -7.76
C ILE A 120 -4.93 15.88 -7.83
N ASP A 121 -5.27 16.72 -6.85
CA ASP A 121 -5.02 18.16 -6.91
C ASP A 121 -3.80 18.60 -6.08
N SER A 122 -3.52 17.90 -4.98
CA SER A 122 -2.56 18.35 -3.95
C SER A 122 -1.28 17.52 -3.85
N GLY A 123 -1.14 16.47 -4.67
CA GLY A 123 0.02 15.57 -4.65
C GLY A 123 -0.17 14.47 -3.62
N ARG A 124 0.80 14.26 -2.73
CA ARG A 124 0.68 13.24 -1.67
C ARG A 124 1.10 13.75 -0.31
N VAL A 125 0.46 13.25 0.74
CA VAL A 125 0.78 13.57 2.13
C VAL A 125 1.13 12.30 2.90
N GLY A 126 2.30 12.29 3.53
CA GLY A 126 2.75 11.18 4.37
C GLY A 126 2.13 11.23 5.77
N HIS A 127 1.70 10.08 6.27
CA HIS A 127 1.21 9.86 7.63
C HIS A 127 2.03 8.75 8.28
N SER A 128 2.73 9.06 9.39
CA SER A 128 3.43 8.07 10.18
C SER A 128 2.60 7.68 11.40
N GLY A 129 2.54 6.39 11.69
CA GLY A 129 1.66 5.82 12.71
C GLY A 129 0.48 5.09 12.11
N LYS A 130 -0.26 4.42 12.99
CA LYS A 130 -1.40 3.57 12.63
C LYS A 130 -2.59 4.43 12.19
N LEU A 131 -3.16 4.12 11.03
CA LEU A 131 -4.43 4.69 10.58
C LEU A 131 -5.57 4.30 11.51
N THR A 132 -6.48 5.25 11.70
CA THR A 132 -7.75 5.03 12.40
C THR A 132 -8.90 5.14 11.40
N GLU A 133 -10.04 4.57 11.78
CA GLU A 133 -11.27 4.72 11.01
C GLU A 133 -11.64 6.20 10.81
N GLU A 134 -11.46 7.02 11.85
CA GLU A 134 -11.67 8.47 11.79
C GLU A 134 -10.83 9.14 10.69
N ILE A 135 -9.53 8.86 10.63
CA ILE A 135 -8.64 9.42 9.60
C ILE A 135 -9.11 9.02 8.19
N LEU A 136 -9.49 7.74 8.01
CA LEU A 136 -9.97 7.25 6.72
C LEU A 136 -11.30 7.90 6.33
N LEU A 137 -12.25 8.01 7.26
CA LEU A 137 -13.55 8.64 7.01
C LEU A 137 -13.41 10.14 6.72
N GLU A 138 -12.53 10.84 7.43
CA GLU A 138 -12.22 12.25 7.12
C GLU A 138 -11.68 12.38 5.69
N TRP A 139 -10.71 11.54 5.31
CA TRP A 139 -10.14 11.56 3.97
C TRP A 139 -11.16 11.24 2.87
N LEU A 140 -11.98 10.20 3.07
CA LEU A 140 -13.05 9.85 2.13
C LEU A 140 -14.07 10.99 2.00
N SER A 141 -14.38 11.70 3.08
CA SER A 141 -15.33 12.82 3.07
C SER A 141 -14.78 14.02 2.32
N LEU A 142 -13.48 14.31 2.45
CA LEU A 142 -12.83 15.40 1.72
C LEU A 142 -12.86 15.20 0.20
N HIS A 143 -12.89 13.95 -0.24
CA HIS A 143 -12.88 13.58 -1.65
C HIS A 143 -14.26 13.16 -2.19
N ASN A 144 -15.34 13.36 -1.42
CA ASN A 144 -16.71 12.98 -1.78
C ASN A 144 -16.86 11.49 -2.17
N ILE A 145 -16.10 10.62 -1.51
CA ILE A 145 -16.24 9.15 -1.63
C ILE A 145 -17.29 8.64 -0.64
N LEU A 146 -17.59 9.43 0.41
CA LEU A 146 -18.71 9.24 1.35
C LEU A 146 -19.99 9.93 0.87
#